data_AF-A0A2N1TTG6-F1
#
_entry.id   AF-A0A2N1TTG6-F1
#
_cell.length_a   1.000
_cell.length_b   1.000
_cell.length_c   1.000
_cell.angle_alpha   90.00
_cell.angle_beta   90.00
_cell.angle_gamma   90.00
#
_symmetry.space_group_name_H-M   'P 1'
#
loop_
_entity.id
_entity.type
_entity.pdbx_description
1 polymer ?
#
loop_
_entity_poly.entity_id
_entity_poly.type
_entity_poly.pdbx_seq_one_letter_code
_entity_poly.pdbx_strand_id
1 'polypeptide(L)'
;MYFGTGLVFAGDSTTQIVTYSVNSINEISVTGAPTLTIIAPAAGSLLADAEDSTTTYAITTNGSGLKITGSLADAMPTGVDLRIHLIAPSVGASAGVVTFTAATAVTLVTGITQVAESGLGITYTMSASLAAGAIPSATKVVTLTIVAGS
;
A
#
# COMPACT_ATOMS: atom_id res chain seq x y z
N MET A 1 -62.02 2.23 58.74
CA MET A 1 -60.55 2.16 58.63
C MET A 1 -60.17 2.49 57.21
N TYR A 2 -59.29 3.48 57.05
CA TYR A 2 -59.04 4.26 55.85
C TYR A 2 -57.98 3.58 54.95
N PHE A 3 -58.01 3.96 53.67
CA PHE A 3 -57.46 3.30 52.48
C PHE A 3 -55.95 3.05 52.44
N GLY A 4 -55.57 2.05 51.63
CA GLY A 4 -54.21 1.53 51.47
C GLY A 4 -53.21 2.49 50.85
N THR A 5 -51.94 2.23 51.14
CA THR A 5 -50.79 2.98 50.63
C THR A 5 -49.94 2.06 49.76
N GLY A 6 -50.24 2.02 48.47
CA GLY A 6 -49.35 1.45 47.47
C GLY A 6 -48.10 2.32 47.34
N LEU A 7 -46.92 1.72 47.51
CA LEU A 7 -45.65 2.37 47.19
C LEU A 7 -45.54 2.47 45.66
N VAL A 8 -45.67 3.68 45.13
CA VAL A 8 -45.40 3.96 43.72
C VAL A 8 -43.96 4.47 43.62
N PHE A 9 -43.08 3.70 42.98
CA PHE A 9 -41.78 4.19 42.52
C PHE A 9 -41.99 4.82 41.14
N ALA A 10 -42.02 6.15 41.06
CA ALA A 10 -41.99 6.85 39.77
C ALA A 10 -40.53 6.86 39.29
N GLY A 11 -40.23 6.00 38.31
CA GLY A 11 -38.95 6.07 37.59
C GLY A 11 -38.99 7.26 36.62
N ASP A 12 -38.06 8.18 36.78
CA ASP A 12 -37.83 9.28 35.84
C ASP A 12 -36.66 8.90 34.92
N SER A 13 -36.85 9.01 33.61
CA SER A 13 -35.83 8.66 32.62
C SER A 13 -35.76 9.73 31.55
N THR A 14 -34.54 10.17 31.24
CA THR A 14 -34.25 11.16 30.20
C THR A 14 -33.41 10.52 29.11
N THR A 15 -33.63 10.93 27.86
CA THR A 15 -32.86 10.46 26.70
C THR A 15 -32.03 11.62 26.15
N GLN A 16 -30.74 11.39 25.97
CA GLN A 16 -29.82 12.35 25.35
C GLN A 16 -29.41 11.86 23.96
N ILE A 17 -29.60 12.71 22.96
CA ILE A 17 -29.12 12.45 21.61
C ILE A 17 -27.68 12.95 21.52
N VAL A 18 -26.74 12.02 21.35
CA VAL A 18 -25.33 12.31 21.11
C VAL A 18 -25.05 12.10 19.62
N THR A 19 -24.72 13.17 18.92
CA THR A 19 -24.32 13.12 17.51
C THR A 19 -22.79 13.03 17.43
N TYR A 20 -22.29 12.00 16.76
CA TYR A 20 -20.86 11.82 16.49
C TYR A 20 -20.61 11.72 14.98
N SER A 21 -19.42 12.10 14.55
CA SER A 21 -18.93 11.94 13.18
C SER A 21 -17.49 11.45 13.23
N VAL A 22 -17.15 10.46 12.41
CA VAL A 22 -15.79 9.95 12.21
C VAL A 22 -15.40 10.23 10.77
N ASN A 23 -14.30 10.96 10.57
CA ASN A 23 -13.78 11.25 9.23
C ASN A 23 -13.16 10.00 8.59
N SER A 24 -13.14 9.93 7.26
CA SER A 24 -12.40 8.89 6.55
C SER A 24 -10.90 9.01 6.81
N ILE A 25 -10.25 7.90 7.14
CA ILE A 25 -8.81 7.75 7.31
C ILE A 25 -8.33 6.89 6.15
N ASN A 26 -7.35 7.38 5.38
CA ASN A 26 -6.69 6.67 4.30
C ASN A 26 -5.22 7.11 4.27
N GLU A 27 -4.42 6.57 5.19
CA GLU A 27 -3.02 6.94 5.33
C GLU A 27 -2.13 5.79 4.87
N ILE A 28 -1.15 6.11 4.01
CA ILE A 28 -0.05 5.23 3.65
C ILE A 28 1.26 5.95 3.94
N SER A 29 2.16 5.29 4.66
CA SER A 29 3.53 5.76 4.84
C SER A 29 4.51 4.70 4.36
N VAL A 30 5.58 5.12 3.71
CA VAL A 30 6.64 4.25 3.20
C VAL A 30 7.94 4.62 3.88
N THR A 31 8.68 3.63 4.36
CA THR A 31 9.98 3.81 5.01
C THR A 31 11.03 2.97 4.30
N GLY A 32 12.15 3.59 3.95
CA GLY A 32 13.26 2.96 3.24
C GLY A 32 13.78 3.82 2.09
N ALA A 33 15.04 3.62 1.72
CA ALA A 33 15.66 4.22 0.54
C ALA A 33 16.29 3.08 -0.29
N PRO A 34 15.48 2.35 -1.08
CA PRO A 34 15.98 1.19 -1.80
C PRO A 34 17.04 1.60 -2.80
N THR A 35 18.19 0.90 -2.76
CA THR A 35 19.28 1.11 -3.72
C THR A 35 19.46 -0.15 -4.55
N LEU A 36 19.04 -0.10 -5.81
CA LEU A 36 19.17 -1.21 -6.75
C LEU A 36 20.35 -0.95 -7.67
N THR A 37 21.34 -1.85 -7.64
CA THR A 37 22.50 -1.79 -8.54
C THR A 37 22.60 -3.12 -9.29
N ILE A 38 22.43 -3.07 -10.62
CA ILE A 38 22.71 -4.22 -11.47
C ILE A 38 24.22 -4.24 -11.73
N ILE A 39 24.90 -5.26 -11.20
CA ILE A 39 26.32 -5.48 -11.44
C ILE A 39 26.46 -6.22 -12.77
N ALA A 40 27.33 -5.70 -13.65
CA ALA A 40 27.63 -6.36 -14.91
C ALA A 40 28.16 -7.79 -14.65
N PRO A 41 27.53 -8.83 -15.22
CA PRO A 41 27.97 -10.20 -15.04
C PRO A 41 29.27 -10.45 -15.82
N ALA A 42 29.92 -11.57 -15.53
CA ALA A 42 31.05 -12.04 -16.33
C ALA A 42 30.64 -12.14 -17.82
N ALA A 43 31.57 -11.80 -18.72
CA ALA A 43 31.32 -11.81 -20.17
C ALA A 43 30.69 -13.13 -20.63
N GLY A 44 29.56 -13.05 -21.33
CA GLY A 44 28.81 -14.21 -21.83
C GLY A 44 27.64 -14.68 -20.96
N SER A 45 27.35 -14.03 -19.83
CA SER A 45 26.17 -14.32 -18.98
C SER A 45 25.07 -13.27 -19.11
N LEU A 46 23.82 -13.67 -18.84
CA LEU A 46 22.69 -12.74 -18.68
C LEU A 46 22.94 -11.81 -17.48
N LEU A 47 22.45 -10.57 -17.57
CA LEU A 47 22.47 -9.64 -16.44
C LEU A 47 21.67 -10.26 -15.29
N ALA A 48 22.24 -10.27 -14.08
CA ALA A 48 21.52 -10.71 -12.89
C ALA A 48 20.56 -9.60 -12.44
N ASP A 49 19.34 -9.99 -12.07
CA ASP A 49 18.37 -9.06 -11.50
C ASP A 49 18.89 -8.53 -10.15
N ALA A 50 18.68 -7.23 -9.90
CA ALA A 50 18.97 -6.62 -8.61
C ALA A 50 17.68 -6.60 -7.77
N GLU A 51 17.77 -6.97 -6.49
CA GLU A 51 16.63 -7.01 -5.57
C GLU A 51 16.89 -6.17 -4.31
N ASP A 52 15.85 -5.48 -3.84
CA ASP A 52 15.81 -4.78 -2.55
C ASP A 52 14.51 -5.12 -1.83
N SER A 53 14.62 -5.62 -0.60
CA SER A 53 13.50 -5.97 0.28
C SER A 53 13.57 -5.22 1.62
N THR A 54 14.34 -4.13 1.68
CA THR A 54 14.57 -3.35 2.91
C THR A 54 13.46 -2.35 3.19
N THR A 55 12.59 -2.12 2.20
CA THR A 55 11.53 -1.11 2.27
C THR A 55 10.27 -1.71 2.87
N THR A 56 9.61 -0.97 3.75
CA THR A 56 8.32 -1.35 4.35
C THR A 56 7.31 -0.22 4.22
N TYR A 57 6.03 -0.55 4.29
CA TYR A 57 4.95 0.43 4.39
C TYR A 57 4.03 0.15 5.57
N ALA A 58 3.28 1.17 5.95
CA ALA A 58 2.18 1.09 6.89
C ALA A 58 0.91 1.65 6.26
N ILE A 59 -0.22 1.07 6.62
CA ILE A 59 -1.55 1.47 6.16
C ILE A 59 -2.50 1.58 7.34
N THR A 60 -3.21 2.71 7.40
CA THR A 60 -4.35 2.90 8.31
C THR A 60 -5.53 3.36 7.49
N THR A 61 -6.61 2.60 7.50
CA THR A 61 -7.86 3.00 6.86
C THR A 61 -9.11 2.52 7.61
N ASN A 62 -10.16 3.33 7.57
CA ASN A 62 -11.51 2.94 7.98
C ASN A 62 -12.47 2.75 6.78
N GLY A 63 -11.94 2.82 5.56
CA GLY A 63 -12.68 2.59 4.31
C GLY A 63 -12.88 1.10 3.99
N SER A 64 -13.66 0.83 2.95
CA SER A 64 -13.88 -0.52 2.43
C SER A 64 -13.78 -0.54 0.92
N GLY A 65 -13.33 -1.68 0.38
CA GLY A 65 -13.14 -1.85 -1.06
C GLY A 65 -12.10 -0.89 -1.61
N LEU A 66 -10.97 -0.68 -0.94
CA LEU A 66 -9.87 0.16 -1.40
C LEU A 66 -8.81 -0.66 -2.14
N LYS A 67 -7.93 0.02 -2.87
CA LYS A 67 -6.75 -0.57 -3.51
C LYS A 67 -5.54 0.34 -3.36
N ILE A 68 -4.34 -0.25 -3.37
CA ILE A 68 -3.08 0.47 -3.50
C ILE A 68 -2.61 0.37 -4.94
N THR A 69 -2.34 1.52 -5.55
CA THR A 69 -1.72 1.61 -6.87
C THR A 69 -0.33 2.21 -6.77
N GLY A 70 0.60 1.75 -7.59
CA GLY A 70 1.93 2.34 -7.75
C GLY A 70 2.11 2.95 -9.13
N SER A 71 2.82 4.07 -9.23
CA SER A 71 3.25 4.64 -10.51
C SER A 71 4.70 5.15 -10.45
N LEU A 72 5.33 5.25 -11.61
CA LEU A 72 6.62 5.92 -11.77
C LEU A 72 6.41 7.34 -12.31
N ALA A 73 7.14 8.31 -11.78
CA ALA A 73 7.12 9.68 -12.28
C ALA A 73 7.63 9.78 -13.73
N ASP A 74 8.68 9.01 -14.05
CA ASP A 74 9.28 8.95 -15.37
C ASP A 74 9.44 7.49 -15.81
N ALA A 75 9.27 7.21 -17.09
CA ALA A 75 9.48 5.87 -17.65
C ALA A 75 10.90 5.34 -17.35
N MET A 76 11.02 4.02 -17.18
CA MET A 76 12.33 3.37 -17.11
C MET A 76 13.05 3.52 -18.47
N PRO A 77 14.39 3.60 -18.49
CA PRO A 77 15.16 3.57 -19.72
C PRO A 77 14.86 2.31 -20.55
N THR A 78 15.00 2.41 -21.86
CA THR A 78 14.80 1.26 -22.76
C THR A 78 15.70 0.09 -22.33
N GLY A 79 15.11 -1.09 -22.22
CA GLY A 79 15.83 -2.31 -21.86
C GLY A 79 16.03 -2.50 -20.35
N VAL A 80 15.45 -1.66 -19.49
CA VAL A 80 15.38 -1.86 -18.04
C VAL A 80 13.93 -1.93 -17.60
N ASP A 81 13.61 -2.95 -16.81
CA ASP A 81 12.31 -3.10 -16.17
C ASP A 81 12.45 -2.99 -14.66
N LEU A 82 11.51 -2.29 -14.03
CA LEU A 82 11.35 -2.28 -12.57
C LEU A 82 10.08 -3.01 -12.21
N ARG A 83 10.19 -3.98 -11.32
CA ARG A 83 9.09 -4.74 -10.75
C ARG A 83 8.98 -4.44 -9.26
N ILE A 84 7.76 -4.53 -8.75
CA ILE A 84 7.43 -4.30 -7.36
C ILE A 84 6.49 -5.39 -6.86
N HIS A 85 6.68 -5.82 -5.62
CA HIS A 85 5.79 -6.72 -4.91
C HIS A 85 5.50 -6.15 -3.53
N LEU A 86 4.22 -5.94 -3.23
CA LEU A 86 3.75 -5.51 -1.91
C LEU A 86 3.16 -6.71 -1.17
N ILE A 87 3.61 -6.93 0.06
CA ILE A 87 2.87 -7.79 0.99
C ILE A 87 1.55 -7.08 1.32
N ALA A 88 0.43 -7.76 1.11
CA ALA A 88 -0.88 -7.20 1.46
C ALA A 88 -1.09 -7.17 2.98
N PRO A 89 -1.88 -6.21 3.50
CA PRO A 89 -2.37 -6.27 4.87
C PRO A 89 -3.26 -7.51 5.08
N SER A 90 -3.59 -7.84 6.33
CA SER A 90 -4.45 -9.00 6.65
C SER A 90 -5.83 -8.96 5.97
N VAL A 91 -6.28 -7.76 5.62
CA VAL A 91 -7.50 -7.53 4.84
C VAL A 91 -7.16 -6.93 3.48
N GLY A 92 -7.00 -7.80 2.50
CA GLY A 92 -6.68 -7.44 1.13
C GLY A 92 -5.99 -8.58 0.41
N ALA A 93 -5.71 -8.40 -0.87
CA ALA A 93 -4.97 -9.35 -1.67
C ALA A 93 -3.86 -8.63 -2.45
N SER A 94 -2.65 -9.19 -2.41
CA SER A 94 -1.55 -8.72 -3.23
C SER A 94 -1.77 -9.14 -4.67
N ALA A 95 -1.42 -8.28 -5.62
CA ALA A 95 -1.34 -8.62 -7.04
C ALA A 95 -0.10 -9.47 -7.37
N GLY A 96 0.78 -9.72 -6.40
CA GLY A 96 2.05 -10.42 -6.60
C GLY A 96 3.13 -9.47 -7.15
N VAL A 97 4.04 -10.03 -7.95
CA VAL A 97 5.08 -9.24 -8.64
C VAL A 97 4.48 -8.53 -9.83
N VAL A 98 4.51 -7.20 -9.82
CA VAL A 98 3.94 -6.35 -10.88
C VAL A 98 5.06 -5.52 -11.50
N THR A 99 5.13 -5.53 -12.84
CA THR A 99 6.06 -4.67 -13.59
C THR A 99 5.46 -3.28 -13.75
N PHE A 100 6.24 -2.23 -13.48
CA PHE A 100 5.83 -0.87 -13.81
C PHE A 100 5.83 -0.65 -15.32
N THR A 101 4.70 -0.20 -15.86
CA THR A 101 4.59 0.29 -17.24
C THR A 101 4.63 1.81 -17.25
N ALA A 102 5.19 2.40 -18.30
CA ALA A 102 5.37 3.85 -18.41
C ALA A 102 4.04 4.61 -18.18
N ALA A 103 4.09 5.65 -17.36
CA ALA A 103 3.01 6.63 -17.12
C ALA A 103 1.64 6.07 -16.65
N THR A 104 1.56 4.80 -16.27
CA THR A 104 0.31 4.18 -15.83
C THR A 104 0.44 3.67 -14.39
N ALA A 105 -0.57 3.98 -13.57
CA ALA A 105 -0.68 3.42 -12.25
C ALA A 105 -1.06 1.94 -12.36
N VAL A 106 -0.25 1.07 -11.77
CA VAL A 106 -0.51 -0.37 -11.70
C VAL A 106 -1.09 -0.71 -10.34
N THR A 107 -2.01 -1.67 -10.30
CA THR A 107 -2.64 -2.11 -9.05
C THR A 107 -1.73 -3.12 -8.34
N LEU A 108 -1.46 -2.89 -7.06
CA LEU A 108 -0.50 -3.66 -6.27
C LEU A 108 -1.19 -4.46 -5.16
N VAL A 109 -2.22 -3.89 -4.55
CA VAL A 109 -3.05 -4.53 -3.53
C VAL A 109 -4.50 -4.16 -3.78
N THR A 110 -5.43 -5.09 -3.67
CA THR A 110 -6.88 -4.88 -3.83
C THR A 110 -7.67 -5.39 -2.63
N GLY A 111 -8.94 -4.99 -2.56
CA GLY A 111 -9.86 -5.54 -1.56
C GLY A 111 -9.57 -5.07 -0.13
N ILE A 112 -8.89 -3.93 0.02
CA ILE A 112 -8.52 -3.41 1.33
C ILE A 112 -9.77 -2.90 2.04
N THR A 113 -9.97 -3.36 3.28
CA THR A 113 -11.02 -2.87 4.18
C THR A 113 -10.39 -2.24 5.42
N GLN A 114 -11.14 -2.11 6.52
CA GLN A 114 -10.68 -1.42 7.71
C GLN A 114 -9.46 -2.12 8.30
N VAL A 115 -8.34 -1.41 8.39
CA VAL A 115 -7.07 -1.95 8.88
C VAL A 115 -6.16 -0.88 9.44
N ALA A 116 -5.34 -1.27 10.40
CA ALA A 116 -4.20 -0.50 10.87
C ALA A 116 -3.03 -1.47 11.02
N GLU A 117 -2.12 -1.48 10.05
CA GLU A 117 -0.98 -2.40 9.99
C GLU A 117 0.29 -1.68 9.57
N SER A 118 1.43 -2.15 10.05
CA SER A 118 2.75 -1.57 9.77
C SER A 118 3.79 -2.66 9.57
N GLY A 119 4.93 -2.29 8.97
CA GLY A 119 6.01 -3.24 8.68
C GLY A 119 5.70 -4.18 7.52
N LEU A 120 4.75 -3.83 6.64
CA LEU A 120 4.41 -4.61 5.47
C LEU A 120 5.53 -4.48 4.43
N GLY A 121 6.11 -5.61 4.02
CA GLY A 121 7.27 -5.64 3.13
C GLY A 121 6.97 -5.14 1.72
N ILE A 122 7.94 -4.42 1.14
CA ILE A 122 8.00 -4.08 -0.28
C ILE A 122 9.29 -4.68 -0.85
N THR A 123 9.15 -5.47 -1.91
CA THR A 123 10.29 -5.97 -2.68
C THR A 123 10.32 -5.29 -4.04
N TYR A 124 11.44 -4.67 -4.37
CA TYR A 124 11.71 -4.16 -5.71
C TYR A 124 12.71 -5.07 -6.41
N THR A 125 12.41 -5.43 -7.66
CA THR A 125 13.30 -6.21 -8.52
C THR A 125 13.55 -5.43 -9.80
N MET A 126 14.81 -5.13 -10.10
CA MET A 126 15.21 -4.48 -11.34
C MET A 126 15.89 -5.49 -12.26
N SER A 127 15.40 -5.61 -13.48
CA SER A 127 16.03 -6.43 -14.52
C SER A 127 16.48 -5.55 -15.67
N ALA A 128 17.63 -5.85 -16.26
CA ALA A 128 18.12 -5.19 -17.46
C ALA A 128 18.40 -6.20 -18.56
N SER A 129 18.24 -5.76 -19.80
CA SER A 129 18.58 -6.51 -21.01
C SER A 129 19.89 -6.00 -21.60
N LEU A 130 20.53 -6.79 -22.45
CA LEU A 130 21.75 -6.38 -23.17
C LEU A 130 21.52 -5.15 -24.07
N ALA A 131 20.27 -4.88 -24.47
CA ALA A 131 19.89 -3.71 -25.25
C ALA A 131 19.91 -2.39 -24.45
N ALA A 132 19.97 -2.46 -23.11
CA ALA A 132 20.02 -1.30 -22.24
C ALA A 132 21.32 -0.49 -22.39
N GLY A 133 22.40 -1.14 -22.83
CA GLY A 133 23.73 -0.53 -22.88
C GLY A 133 24.23 -0.09 -21.50
N ALA A 134 25.24 0.79 -21.47
CA ALA A 134 25.70 1.40 -20.23
C ALA A 134 24.75 2.53 -19.83
N ILE A 135 24.00 2.34 -18.74
CA ILE A 135 23.12 3.38 -18.18
C ILE A 135 23.80 3.98 -16.95
N PRO A 136 24.05 5.30 -16.91
CA PRO A 136 24.56 5.94 -15.69
C PRO A 136 23.53 5.79 -14.56
N SER A 137 24.00 5.74 -13.31
CA SER A 137 23.11 5.66 -12.15
C SER A 137 22.03 6.75 -12.21
N ALA A 138 20.77 6.35 -12.14
CA ALA A 138 19.62 7.25 -12.20
C ALA A 138 18.66 6.95 -11.04
N THR A 139 18.02 7.99 -10.52
CA THR A 139 17.01 7.87 -9.48
C THR A 139 15.61 7.93 -10.11
N LYS A 140 14.71 7.06 -9.65
CA LYS A 140 13.30 7.08 -10.02
C LYS A 140 12.44 7.28 -8.78
N VAL A 141 11.39 8.07 -8.93
CA VAL A 141 10.39 8.28 -7.88
C VAL A 141 9.22 7.34 -8.12
N VAL A 142 8.97 6.46 -7.17
CA VAL A 142 7.78 5.59 -7.12
C VAL A 142 6.75 6.25 -6.20
N THR A 143 5.54 6.45 -6.68
CA THR A 143 4.42 6.99 -5.91
C THR A 143 3.42 5.88 -5.63
N LEU A 144 3.13 5.63 -4.36
CA LEU A 144 2.06 4.73 -3.92
C LEU A 144 0.84 5.54 -3.48
N THR A 145 -0.34 5.16 -3.97
CA THR A 145 -1.60 5.87 -3.69
C THR A 145 -2.68 4.88 -3.28
N ILE A 146 -3.40 5.20 -2.20
CA ILE A 146 -4.65 4.51 -1.83
C ILE A 146 -5.79 5.16 -2.60
N VAL A 147 -6.56 4.36 -3.34
CA VAL A 147 -7.75 4.81 -4.09
C VAL A 147 -8.91 3.83 -3.90
N ALA A 148 -10.12 4.23 -4.30
CA ALA A 148 -11.25 3.31 -4.32
C ALA A 148 -11.00 2.13 -5.27
N GLY A 149 -11.32 0.93 -4.79
CA GLY A 149 -11.41 -0.29 -5.57
C GLY A 149 -12.60 -0.22 -6.51
N SER A 150 -12.40 -0.75 -7.71
CA SER A 150 -13.38 -0.83 -8.79
C SER A 150 -13.69 -2.29 -9.05
#